data_AF-A0A3D1HM99-F1
#
_entry.id   AF-A0A3D1HM99-F1
#
_cell.length_a   1.000
_cell.length_b   1.000
_cell.length_c   1.000
_cell.angle_alpha   90.00
_cell.angle_beta   90.00
_cell.angle_gamma   90.00
#
_symmetry.space_group_name_H-M   'P 1'
#
loop_
_entity.id
_entity.type
_entity.pdbx_description
1 polymer ?
#
loop_
_entity_poly.entity_id
_entity_poly.type
_entity_poly.pdbx_seq_one_letter_code
_entity_poly.pdbx_strand_id
1 'polypeptide(L)'
;SFQALRIHINRELGEIEDGLAAAEAMLKPGGILAVVSFHSLEDRIVKRFLATRSGAAGRPSRHRPEMAGPAPTFELVQRKPVLPAASEQADNPRARSAKLRIGRRTSAPAQPLQEAR
;
A
#
# COMPACT_ATOMS: atom_id res chain seq x y z
N SER A 1 15.50 26.88 -2.54
CA SER A 1 16.23 25.72 -3.08
C SER A 1 15.28 24.52 -3.10
N PHE A 2 14.84 24.08 -4.28
CA PHE A 2 13.94 22.92 -4.45
C PHE A 2 14.65 21.57 -4.20
N GLN A 3 15.98 21.57 -4.16
CA GLN A 3 16.78 20.35 -3.97
C GLN A 3 16.59 19.76 -2.56
N ALA A 4 16.51 20.60 -1.53
CA ALA A 4 16.28 20.15 -0.16
C ALA A 4 14.88 19.52 0.02
N LEU A 5 13.86 20.12 -0.59
CA LEU A 5 12.49 19.60 -0.55
C LEU A 5 12.39 18.23 -1.23
N ARG A 6 13.08 18.04 -2.36
CA ARG A 6 13.09 16.76 -3.08
C ARG A 6 13.78 15.64 -2.28
N ILE A 7 14.88 15.94 -1.61
CA ILE A 7 15.58 14.95 -0.75
C ILE A 7 14.70 14.57 0.43
N HIS A 8 14.07 15.55 1.09
CA HIS A 8 13.19 15.31 2.24
C HIS A 8 11.98 14.46 1.86
N ILE A 9 11.26 14.84 0.79
CA ILE A 9 10.10 14.09 0.29
C ILE A 9 10.51 12.66 -0.11
N ASN A 10 11.59 12.48 -0.87
CA ASN A 10 12.01 11.13 -1.28
C ASN A 10 12.38 10.25 -0.09
N ARG A 11 12.99 10.82 0.95
CA ARG A 11 13.31 10.08 2.19
C ARG A 11 12.04 9.65 2.92
N GLU A 12 11.06 10.53 3.05
CA GLU A 12 9.74 10.21 3.64
C GLU A 12 8.99 9.14 2.84
N LEU A 13 9.03 9.22 1.50
CA LEU A 13 8.41 8.20 0.65
C LEU A 13 9.11 6.84 0.77
N GLY A 14 10.43 6.82 0.90
CA GLY A 14 11.20 5.60 1.17
C GLY A 14 10.85 4.98 2.52
N GLU A 15 10.72 5.80 3.57
CA GLU A 15 10.30 5.32 4.90
C GLU A 15 8.93 4.61 4.88
N ILE A 16 8.00 5.05 4.01
CA ILE A 16 6.71 4.37 3.82
C ILE A 16 6.90 3.00 3.17
N GLU A 17 7.71 2.90 2.11
CA GLU A 17 7.97 1.63 1.41
C GLU A 17 8.65 0.61 2.34
N ASP A 18 9.64 1.05 3.10
CA ASP A 18 10.35 0.22 4.09
C ASP A 18 9.41 -0.23 5.21
N GLY A 19 8.59 0.69 5.74
CA GLY A 19 7.61 0.39 6.77
C GLY A 19 6.57 -0.63 6.32
N LEU A 20 6.11 -0.54 5.06
CA LEU A 20 5.16 -1.50 4.48
C LEU A 20 5.79 -2.91 4.33
N ALA A 21 7.04 -2.99 3.88
CA ALA A 21 7.75 -4.25 3.75
C ALA A 21 8.05 -4.88 5.11
N ALA A 22 8.44 -4.08 6.10
CA ALA A 22 8.63 -4.54 7.47
C ALA A 22 7.31 -5.09 8.05
N ALA A 23 6.19 -4.39 7.83
CA ALA A 23 4.89 -4.86 8.27
C ALA A 23 4.49 -6.20 7.61
N GLU A 24 4.75 -6.38 6.31
CA GLU A 24 4.55 -7.66 5.61
C GLU A 24 5.34 -8.81 6.24
N ALA A 25 6.59 -8.54 6.64
CA ALA A 25 7.47 -9.52 7.27
C ALA A 25 7.05 -9.86 8.71
N MET A 26 6.51 -8.90 9.46
CA MET A 26 6.12 -9.08 10.86
C MET A 26 4.71 -9.67 11.05
N LEU A 27 3.80 -9.44 10.10
CA LEU A 27 2.42 -9.91 10.23
C LEU A 27 2.34 -11.44 10.09
N LYS A 28 1.68 -12.05 11.08
CA LYS A 28 1.29 -13.47 11.03
C LYS A 28 0.19 -13.69 9.98
N PRO A 29 0.03 -14.91 9.45
CA PRO A 29 -1.11 -15.25 8.59
C PRO A 29 -2.44 -14.86 9.25
N GLY A 30 -3.31 -14.23 8.46
CA GLY A 30 -4.58 -13.67 8.91
C GLY A 30 -4.51 -12.27 9.55
N GLY A 31 -3.30 -11.77 9.85
CA GLY A 31 -3.08 -10.43 10.41
C GLY A 31 -3.53 -9.30 9.48
N ILE A 32 -3.84 -8.13 10.04
CA ILE A 32 -4.38 -6.99 9.29
C ILE A 32 -3.34 -5.88 9.19
N LEU A 33 -3.06 -5.45 7.96
CA LEU A 33 -2.35 -4.20 7.67
C LEU A 33 -3.39 -3.12 7.34
N ALA A 34 -3.51 -2.12 8.21
CA ALA A 34 -4.37 -0.96 8.01
C ALA A 34 -3.50 0.30 7.92
N VAL A 35 -3.57 1.00 6.79
CA VAL A 35 -2.73 2.18 6.53
C VAL A 35 -3.61 3.36 6.19
N VAL A 36 -3.44 4.45 6.94
CA VAL A 36 -4.09 5.73 6.70
C VAL A 36 -3.09 6.67 6.02
N SER A 37 -3.48 7.24 4.89
CA SER A 37 -2.68 8.21 4.13
C SER A 37 -3.43 9.52 4.02
N PHE A 38 -2.72 10.65 4.06
CA PHE A 38 -3.32 12.00 4.03
C PHE A 38 -3.05 12.72 2.73
N HIS A 39 -2.07 12.27 1.93
CA HIS A 39 -1.78 12.84 0.62
C HIS A 39 -1.73 11.80 -0.50
N SER A 40 -1.74 12.28 -1.75
CA SER A 40 -1.89 11.43 -2.94
C SER A 40 -0.67 10.55 -3.23
N LEU A 41 0.54 11.01 -2.92
CA LEU A 41 1.77 10.23 -3.09
C LEU A 41 1.83 9.01 -2.14
N GLU A 42 1.58 9.21 -0.84
CA GLU A 42 1.41 8.14 0.15
C GLU A 42 0.37 7.11 -0.32
N ASP A 43 -0.85 7.56 -0.63
CA ASP A 43 -1.94 6.66 -1.05
C ASP A 43 -1.55 5.83 -2.27
N ARG A 44 -0.78 6.43 -3.20
CA ARG A 44 -0.29 5.75 -4.40
C ARG A 44 0.72 4.65 -4.05
N ILE A 45 1.65 4.92 -3.14
CA ILE A 45 2.63 3.93 -2.67
C ILE A 45 1.90 2.75 -2.01
N VAL A 46 1.02 3.02 -1.06
CA VAL A 46 0.24 1.99 -0.34
C VAL A 46 -0.63 1.20 -1.31
N LYS A 47 -1.32 1.87 -2.23
CA LYS A 47 -2.14 1.23 -3.27
C LYS A 47 -1.30 0.29 -4.14
N ARG A 48 -0.14 0.76 -4.61
CA ARG A 48 0.75 -0.02 -5.47
C ARG A 48 1.30 -1.23 -4.72
N PHE A 49 1.77 -1.03 -3.49
CA PHE A 49 2.26 -2.10 -2.63
C PHE A 49 1.20 -3.20 -2.45
N LEU A 50 0.01 -2.85 -1.96
CA LEU A 50 -1.06 -3.82 -1.73
C LEU A 50 -1.53 -4.49 -3.02
N ALA A 51 -1.62 -3.76 -4.14
CA ALA A 51 -2.00 -4.35 -5.43
C ALA A 51 -0.96 -5.36 -5.95
N THR A 52 0.33 -5.04 -5.83
CA THR A 52 1.42 -5.95 -6.22
C THR A 52 1.40 -7.20 -5.36
N ARG A 53 1.31 -7.03 -4.04
CA ARG A 53 1.32 -8.13 -3.09
C ARG A 53 0.05 -9.00 -3.12
N SER A 54 -1.07 -8.48 -3.62
CA SER A 54 -2.30 -9.24 -3.78
C SER A 54 -2.48 -9.87 -5.17
N GLY A 55 -1.49 -9.74 -6.07
CA GLY A 55 -1.62 -10.17 -7.47
C GLY A 55 -2.67 -9.39 -8.27
N ALA A 56 -3.15 -8.25 -7.75
CA ALA A 56 -4.11 -7.38 -8.42
C ALA A 56 -3.44 -6.29 -9.29
N ALA A 57 -2.12 -6.13 -9.18
CA ALA A 57 -1.34 -5.25 -10.04
C ALA A 57 -1.37 -5.78 -11.48
N GLY A 58 -2.26 -5.21 -12.29
CA GLY A 58 -2.27 -5.26 -13.75
C GLY A 58 -1.88 -6.59 -14.37
N ARG A 59 -2.85 -7.48 -14.57
CA ARG A 59 -2.73 -8.55 -15.59
C ARG A 59 -2.67 -7.87 -16.97
N PRO A 60 -1.51 -7.75 -17.64
CA PRO A 60 -1.38 -6.86 -18.80
C PRO A 60 -1.89 -7.48 -20.10
N SER A 61 -2.28 -8.76 -20.11
CA SER A 61 -2.69 -9.42 -21.35
C SER A 61 -3.53 -10.64 -21.07
N ARG A 62 -4.72 -10.67 -21.67
CA ARG A 62 -5.60 -11.85 -21.81
C ARG A 62 -5.05 -12.90 -22.79
N HIS A 63 -3.86 -12.65 -23.39
CA HIS A 63 -3.25 -13.46 -24.45
C HIS A 63 -1.84 -13.96 -24.11
N ARG A 64 -1.36 -13.79 -22.87
CA ARG A 64 -0.04 -14.29 -22.44
C ARG A 64 -0.26 -15.45 -21.46
N PRO A 65 0.42 -16.60 -21.62
CA PRO A 65 0.32 -17.69 -20.65
C PRO A 65 0.70 -17.18 -19.25
N GLU A 66 -0.04 -17.63 -18.24
CA GLU A 66 0.18 -17.26 -16.84
C GLU A 66 1.62 -17.59 -16.45
N MET A 67 2.48 -16.57 -16.36
CA MET A 67 3.66 -16.71 -15.51
C MET A 67 3.14 -16.66 -14.08
N ALA A 68 3.20 -17.80 -13.40
CA ALA A 68 2.91 -17.90 -11.97
C ALA A 68 3.84 -16.92 -11.23
N GLY A 69 3.31 -15.74 -10.91
CA GLY A 69 3.98 -14.81 -10.02
C GLY A 69 4.10 -15.42 -8.62
N PRO A 70 4.90 -14.80 -7.73
CA PRO A 70 4.96 -15.25 -6.35
C PRO A 70 3.56 -15.26 -5.72
N ALA A 71 3.31 -16.23 -4.84
CA ALA A 71 2.03 -16.37 -4.17
C ALA A 71 1.63 -15.05 -3.48
N PRO A 72 0.36 -14.61 -3.59
CA PRO A 72 -0.10 -13.37 -2.98
C PRO A 72 0.17 -13.36 -1.48
N THR A 73 0.84 -12.33 -0.97
CA THR A 73 1.13 -12.17 0.46
C THR A 73 0.02 -11.43 1.20
N PHE A 74 -0.84 -10.71 0.47
CA PHE A 74 -2.02 -10.05 1.00
C PHE A 74 -3.29 -10.37 0.19
N GLU A 75 -4.42 -10.42 0.89
CA GLU A 75 -5.76 -10.34 0.34
C GLU A 75 -6.29 -8.91 0.57
N LEU A 76 -6.86 -8.28 -0.46
CA LEU A 76 -7.48 -6.97 -0.31
C LEU A 76 -8.83 -7.11 0.39
N VAL A 77 -8.96 -6.55 1.60
CA VAL A 77 -10.27 -6.47 2.28
C VAL A 77 -11.27 -5.66 1.45
N GLN A 78 -10.77 -4.60 0.79
CA GLN A 78 -11.55 -3.81 -0.16
C GLN A 78 -10.65 -3.15 -1.20
N ARG A 79 -11.17 -2.99 -2.43
CA ARG A 79 -10.41 -2.42 -3.56
C ARG A 79 -10.29 -0.89 -3.50
N LYS A 80 -11.36 -0.22 -3.06
CA LYS A 80 -11.42 1.23 -2.89
C LYS A 80 -10.97 1.59 -1.46
N PRO A 81 -10.30 2.73 -1.24
CA PRO A 81 -10.02 3.17 0.12
C PRO A 81 -11.31 3.47 0.88
N VAL A 82 -11.31 3.30 2.20
CA VAL A 82 -12.34 3.88 3.07
C VAL A 82 -12.06 5.39 3.18
N LEU A 83 -13.11 6.19 3.03
CA LEU A 83 -13.06 7.65 3.15
C LEU A 83 -13.74 8.07 4.47
N PRO A 84 -13.31 9.19 5.07
CA PRO A 84 -13.92 9.72 6.27
C PRO A 84 -15.39 10.11 6.03
N ALA A 85 -16.24 9.87 7.03
CA ALA A 85 -17.64 10.27 6.98
C ALA A 85 -17.79 11.81 7.05
N ALA A 86 -18.94 12.36 6.64
CA ALA A 86 -19.18 13.80 6.71
C ALA A 86 -19.13 14.34 8.15
N SER A 87 -19.62 13.57 9.14
CA SER A 87 -19.52 13.91 10.56
C SER A 87 -18.06 13.97 11.03
N GLU A 88 -17.26 12.96 10.68
CA GLU A 88 -15.83 12.94 11.01
C GLU A 88 -15.08 14.12 10.40
N GLN A 89 -15.42 14.52 9.18
CA GLN A 89 -14.81 15.69 8.55
C GLN A 89 -15.20 17.01 9.23
N ALA A 90 -16.40 17.09 9.80
CA ALA A 90 -16.85 18.25 10.55
C ALA A 90 -16.15 18.35 11.92
N ASP A 91 -16.03 17.22 12.63
CA ASP A 91 -15.39 17.14 13.94
C ASP A 91 -13.85 17.24 13.83
N ASN A 92 -13.29 16.72 12.75
CA ASN A 92 -11.87 16.72 12.47
C ASN A 92 -11.59 17.13 11.01
N PRO A 93 -11.42 18.44 10.73
CA PRO A 93 -11.11 18.93 9.39
C PRO A 93 -9.85 18.33 8.74
N ARG A 94 -8.89 17.84 9.55
CA ARG A 94 -7.68 17.17 9.05
C ARG A 94 -7.97 15.79 8.46
N ALA A 95 -9.09 15.17 8.83
CA ALA A 95 -9.49 13.87 8.29
C ALA A 95 -9.91 13.96 6.82
N ARG A 96 -10.31 15.14 6.32
CA ARG A 96 -10.87 15.32 4.96
C ARG A 96 -10.09 14.67 3.82
N SER A 97 -8.76 14.62 3.90
CA SER A 97 -7.91 14.03 2.86
C SER A 97 -7.50 12.57 3.15
N ALA A 98 -7.86 12.05 4.32
CA ALA A 98 -7.51 10.73 4.78
C ALA A 98 -8.09 9.63 3.87
N LYS A 99 -7.29 8.62 3.61
CA LYS A 99 -7.67 7.40 2.89
C LYS A 99 -7.13 6.21 3.63
N LEU A 100 -8.01 5.31 4.05
CA LEU A 100 -7.66 4.07 4.71
C LEU A 100 -7.66 2.91 3.70
N ARG A 101 -6.57 2.16 3.64
CA ARG A 101 -6.43 0.93 2.87
C ARG A 101 -6.12 -0.23 3.80
N ILE A 102 -6.74 -1.38 3.52
CA ILE A 102 -6.67 -2.55 4.39
C ILE A 102 -6.31 -3.79 3.56
N GLY A 103 -5.27 -4.50 4.00
CA GLY A 103 -4.87 -5.80 3.47
C GLY A 103 -4.82 -6.84 4.58
N ARG A 104 -5.30 -8.05 4.30
CA ARG A 104 -5.19 -9.21 5.20
C ARG A 104 -4.02 -10.08 4.78
N ARG A 105 -3.11 -10.38 5.69
CA ARG A 105 -1.92 -11.20 5.45
C ARG A 105 -2.32 -12.65 5.15
N THR A 106 -1.76 -13.23 4.10
CA THR A 106 -1.94 -14.66 3.76
C THR A 106 -0.91 -15.53 4.47
N SER A 107 -0.87 -16.84 4.15
CA SER A 107 0.18 -17.75 4.59
C SER A 107 1.43 -17.75 3.71
N ALA A 108 1.42 -17.08 2.55
CA ALA A 108 2.58 -17.02 1.65
C ALA A 108 3.76 -16.32 2.34
N PRO A 109 5.03 -16.69 2.09
CA PRO A 109 6.17 -16.01 2.69
C PRO A 109 6.26 -14.54 2.25
N ALA A 110 6.74 -13.66 3.13
CA ALA A 110 6.96 -12.25 2.79
C ALA A 110 7.92 -12.15 1.59
N GLN A 111 7.59 -11.28 0.65
CA GLN A 111 8.42 -11.07 -0.54
C GLN A 111 9.45 -9.96 -0.26
N PRO A 112 10.67 -10.03 -0.80
CA PRO A 112 11.65 -8.95 -0.65
C PRO A 112 11.12 -7.64 -1.27
N LEU A 113 11.64 -6.51 -0.79
CA LEU A 113 11.49 -5.23 -1.48
C LEU A 113 12.13 -5.39 -2.87
N GLN A 114 11.36 -5.17 -3.94
CA GLN A 114 11.95 -5.11 -5.26
C GLN A 114 12.74 -3.80 -5.35
N GLU A 115 14.05 -3.88 -5.50
CA GLU A 115 14.88 -2.72 -5.82
C GLU A 115 14.31 -2.07 -7.08
N ALA A 116 14.02 -0.77 -7.00
CA ALA A 116 13.56 0.00 -8.14
C ALA A 116 14.65 -0.04 -9.23
N ARG A 117 14.37 -0.75 -10.33
CA ARG A 117 15.13 -0.66 -11.58
C ARG A 117 14.87 0.67 -12.27
#